data_AF-A0A9Q0VWH2-F1
#
_entry.id   AF-A0A9Q0VWH2-F1
#
_cell.length_a   1.000
_cell.length_b   1.000
_cell.length_c   1.000
_cell.angle_alpha   90.00
_cell.angle_beta   90.00
_cell.angle_gamma   90.00
#
_symmetry.space_group_name_H-M   'P 1'
#
loop_
_entity.id
_entity.type
_entity.pdbx_description
1 polymer ?
#
loop_
_entity_poly.entity_id
_entity_poly.type
_entity_poly.pdbx_seq_one_letter_code
_entity_poly.pdbx_strand_id
1 'polypeptide(L)'
;MASPALDKSVPEILPPSLDATAEQPPLFDGITKLYTCYTCPFAQRVWIARNFKGLQDEIKLVPLILQNRPAWYSEKVYPPNKVPSLEHKGKITGGES
;
A
#
# COMPACT_ATOMS: atom_id res chain seq x y z
N MET A 1 3.80 -12.35 -22.80
CA MET A 1 2.79 -13.32 -22.34
C MET A 1 3.40 -14.08 -21.17
N ALA A 2 3.03 -13.78 -19.92
CA ALA A 2 3.54 -14.52 -18.77
C ALA A 2 3.00 -15.97 -18.81
N SER A 3 3.83 -16.96 -18.47
CA SER A 3 3.36 -18.33 -18.33
C SER A 3 2.36 -18.42 -17.18
N PRO A 4 1.15 -18.95 -17.38
CA PRO A 4 0.07 -18.96 -16.39
C PRO A 4 0.36 -19.81 -15.13
N ALA A 5 1.49 -20.53 -15.08
CA ALA A 5 1.86 -21.38 -13.96
C ALA A 5 2.58 -20.64 -12.80
N LEU A 6 3.01 -19.38 -12.98
CA LEU A 6 3.79 -18.65 -11.96
C LEU A 6 3.08 -17.43 -11.37
N ASP A 7 2.15 -16.81 -12.11
CA ASP A 7 1.35 -15.69 -11.61
C ASP A 7 0.28 -16.21 -10.64
N LYS A 8 0.39 -15.83 -9.37
CA LYS A 8 -0.54 -16.23 -8.30
C LYS A 8 -1.62 -15.16 -8.04
N SER A 9 -1.74 -14.17 -8.92
CA SER A 9 -2.73 -13.11 -8.74
C SER A 9 -4.17 -13.61 -8.91
N VAL A 10 -5.08 -12.96 -8.18
CA VAL A 10 -6.52 -13.17 -8.23
C VAL A 10 -7.20 -11.82 -8.41
N PRO A 11 -8.39 -11.77 -9.05
CA PRO A 11 -9.20 -10.55 -9.08
C PRO A 11 -9.44 -10.01 -7.67
N GLU A 12 -9.20 -8.73 -7.46
CA GLU A 12 -9.32 -8.07 -6.15
C GLU A 12 -10.24 -6.85 -6.25
N ILE A 13 -11.15 -6.71 -5.29
CA ILE A 13 -11.96 -5.50 -5.14
C ILE A 13 -11.09 -4.43 -4.51
N LEU A 14 -10.91 -3.32 -5.22
CA LEU A 14 -10.03 -2.24 -4.78
C LEU A 14 -10.70 -1.37 -3.71
N PRO A 15 -10.05 -1.15 -2.55
CA PRO A 15 -10.57 -0.22 -1.56
C PRO A 15 -10.57 1.23 -2.10
N PRO A 16 -11.48 2.09 -1.62
CA PRO A 16 -11.51 3.50 -2.01
C PRO A 16 -10.26 4.23 -1.50
N SER A 17 -9.77 5.19 -2.31
CA SER A 17 -8.66 6.07 -1.92
C SER A 17 -9.06 6.99 -0.77
N LEU A 18 -8.19 7.09 0.24
CA LEU A 18 -8.39 7.91 1.42
C LEU A 18 -7.98 9.36 1.16
N ASP A 19 -8.86 10.28 1.52
CA ASP A 19 -8.65 11.72 1.43
C ASP A 19 -8.31 12.34 2.79
N ALA A 20 -8.20 13.66 2.88
CA ALA A 20 -7.82 14.35 4.11
C ALA A 20 -8.78 14.14 5.29
N THR A 21 -10.02 13.73 5.04
CA THR A 21 -11.06 13.50 6.05
C THR A 21 -11.08 12.06 6.57
N ALA A 22 -10.37 11.16 5.91
CA ALA A 22 -10.38 9.74 6.25
C ALA A 22 -9.72 9.46 7.61
N GLU A 23 -10.38 8.62 8.40
CA GLU A 23 -9.83 8.12 9.65
C GLU A 23 -8.57 7.27 9.42
N GLN A 24 -7.67 7.30 10.40
CA GLN A 24 -6.44 6.53 10.35
C GLN A 24 -6.75 5.03 10.57
N PRO A 25 -6.31 4.12 9.70
CA PRO A 25 -6.34 2.69 9.98
C PRO A 25 -5.53 2.34 11.24
N PRO A 26 -5.87 1.27 11.98
CA PRO A 26 -5.07 0.82 13.11
C PRO A 26 -3.60 0.61 12.71
N LEU A 27 -2.69 1.21 13.47
CA LEU A 27 -1.25 1.16 13.22
C LEU A 27 -0.60 0.09 14.11
N PHE A 28 0.22 -0.77 13.53
CA PHE A 28 0.92 -1.87 14.21
C PHE A 28 -0.01 -2.87 14.91
N ASP A 29 -1.18 -3.12 14.33
CA ASP A 29 -2.17 -4.12 14.75
C ASP A 29 -1.82 -5.57 14.32
N GLY A 30 -0.65 -5.77 13.71
CA GLY A 30 -0.21 -7.05 13.16
C GLY A 30 -0.61 -7.28 11.70
N ILE A 31 -1.45 -6.44 11.12
CA ILE A 31 -1.82 -6.51 9.70
C ILE A 31 -0.76 -5.81 8.86
N THR A 32 -0.25 -6.49 7.84
CA THR A 32 0.70 -5.88 6.89
C THR A 32 -0.07 -4.97 5.93
N LYS A 33 0.34 -3.70 5.84
CA LYS A 33 -0.35 -2.68 5.03
C LYS A 33 0.61 -2.05 4.03
N LEU A 34 0.17 -1.95 2.78
CA LEU A 34 0.85 -1.21 1.73
C LEU A 34 0.15 0.13 1.53
N TYR A 35 0.77 1.20 2.03
CA TYR A 35 0.33 2.57 1.73
C TYR A 35 0.75 2.91 0.30
N THR A 36 -0.25 3.20 -0.53
CA THR A 36 -0.10 3.28 -1.99
C THR A 36 -0.85 4.47 -2.57
N CYS A 37 -0.68 4.71 -3.86
CA CYS A 37 -1.57 5.53 -4.66
C CYS A 37 -1.73 4.82 -6.02
N TYR A 38 -2.96 4.60 -6.46
CA TYR A 38 -3.24 3.80 -7.66
C TYR A 38 -2.58 4.34 -8.93
N THR A 39 -2.34 5.65 -9.00
CA THR A 39 -1.72 6.31 -10.15
C THR A 39 -0.20 6.48 -10.02
N CYS A 40 0.41 6.05 -8.90
CA CYS A 40 1.84 6.20 -8.68
C CYS A 40 2.64 5.04 -9.29
N PRO A 41 3.55 5.30 -10.26
CA PRO A 41 4.33 4.23 -10.89
C PRO A 41 5.32 3.54 -9.94
N PHE A 42 5.81 4.25 -8.91
CA PHE A 42 6.69 3.64 -7.90
C PHE A 42 5.92 2.67 -7.00
N ALA A 43 4.70 3.03 -6.59
CA ALA A 43 3.87 2.17 -5.77
C ALA A 43 3.29 1.00 -6.57
N GLN A 44 3.04 1.19 -7.87
CA GLN A 44 2.61 0.13 -8.78
C GLN A 44 3.62 -1.02 -8.85
N ARG A 45 4.92 -0.77 -8.74
CA ARG A 45 5.96 -1.83 -8.70
C ARG A 45 5.75 -2.79 -7.52
N VAL A 46 5.51 -2.24 -6.33
CA VAL A 46 5.29 -3.04 -5.11
C VAL A 46 3.95 -3.77 -5.20
N TRP A 47 2.93 -3.12 -5.75
CA TRP A 47 1.61 -3.74 -5.95
C TRP A 47 1.66 -4.91 -6.94
N ILE A 48 2.35 -4.78 -8.07
CA ILE A 48 2.54 -5.88 -9.02
C ILE A 48 3.29 -7.03 -8.35
N ALA A 49 4.37 -6.74 -7.60
CA ALA A 49 5.12 -7.78 -6.89
C ALA A 49 4.26 -8.52 -5.85
N ARG A 50 3.42 -7.79 -5.10
CA ARG A 50 2.42 -8.35 -4.18
C ARG A 50 1.47 -9.30 -4.90
N ASN A 51 0.87 -8.87 -6.01
CA ASN A 51 -0.12 -9.65 -6.75
C ASN A 51 0.50 -10.89 -7.38
N PHE A 52 1.64 -10.73 -8.06
CA PHE A 52 2.34 -11.82 -8.73
C PHE A 52 2.74 -12.94 -7.75
N LYS A 53 3.09 -12.57 -6.50
CA LYS A 53 3.42 -13.51 -5.43
C LYS A 53 2.21 -14.13 -4.72
N GLY A 54 0.99 -13.67 -4.99
CA GLY A 54 -0.22 -14.16 -4.32
C GLY A 54 -0.41 -13.60 -2.91
N LEU A 55 0.15 -12.42 -2.60
CA LEU A 55 0.16 -11.83 -1.26
C LEU A 55 -1.03 -10.89 -1.00
N GLN A 56 -2.10 -10.99 -1.78
CA GLN A 56 -3.22 -10.05 -1.66
C GLN A 56 -3.95 -10.14 -0.31
N ASP A 57 -4.07 -11.35 0.23
CA ASP A 57 -4.71 -11.55 1.53
C ASP A 57 -3.83 -11.11 2.70
N GLU A 58 -2.51 -11.26 2.56
CA GLU A 58 -1.51 -10.93 3.59
C GLU A 58 -1.21 -9.43 3.66
N ILE A 59 -1.18 -8.75 2.52
CA ILE A 59 -0.83 -7.33 2.42
C ILE A 59 -2.08 -6.55 2.03
N LYS A 60 -2.64 -5.77 2.95
CA LYS A 60 -3.83 -4.94 2.65
C LYS A 60 -3.41 -3.62 2.01
N LEU A 61 -4.17 -3.18 1.00
CA LEU A 61 -3.93 -1.90 0.33
C LEU A 61 -4.53 -0.76 1.16
N VAL A 62 -3.76 0.31 1.35
CA VAL A 62 -4.21 1.59 1.92
C VAL A 62 -3.93 2.69 0.89
N PRO A 63 -4.82 2.87 -0.09
CA PRO A 63 -4.66 3.87 -1.15
C PRO A 63 -4.89 5.29 -0.61
N LEU A 64 -4.02 6.24 -0.97
CA LEU A 64 -4.09 7.64 -0.58
C LEU A 64 -4.31 8.54 -1.80
N ILE A 65 -5.13 9.58 -1.67
CA ILE A 65 -5.21 10.69 -2.62
C ILE A 65 -4.05 11.64 -2.35
N LEU A 66 -2.96 11.55 -3.11
CA LEU A 66 -1.72 12.28 -2.80
C LEU A 66 -1.88 13.82 -2.79
N GLN A 67 -2.80 14.36 -3.58
CA GLN A 67 -3.15 15.78 -3.66
C GLN A 67 -4.01 16.26 -2.48
N ASN A 68 -4.71 15.34 -1.81
CA ASN A 68 -5.60 15.63 -0.69
C ASN A 68 -5.44 14.54 0.38
N ARG A 69 -4.21 14.30 0.82
CA ARG A 69 -3.90 13.14 1.67
C ARG A 69 -4.22 13.41 3.13
N PRO A 70 -4.54 12.38 3.92
CA PRO A 70 -4.69 12.51 5.37
C PRO A 70 -3.40 12.98 6.05
N ALA A 71 -3.54 13.95 6.97
CA ALA A 71 -2.42 14.50 7.75
C ALA A 71 -1.71 13.43 8.59
N TRP A 72 -2.48 12.46 9.10
CA TRP A 72 -1.95 11.34 9.89
C TRP A 72 -0.89 10.53 9.14
N TYR A 73 -0.88 10.53 7.80
CA TYR A 73 0.09 9.75 7.05
C TYR A 73 1.51 10.25 7.28
N SER A 74 1.77 11.56 7.17
CA SER A 74 3.08 12.12 7.47
C SER A 74 3.38 12.19 8.97
N GLU A 75 2.36 12.41 9.79
CA GLU A 75 2.58 12.65 11.23
C GLU A 75 2.80 11.37 12.03
N LYS A 76 2.12 10.28 11.66
CA LYS A 76 2.02 9.07 12.49
C LYS A 76 2.50 7.81 11.79
N VAL A 77 2.45 7.76 10.47
CA VAL A 77 2.79 6.55 9.70
C VAL A 77 4.16 6.67 9.06
N TYR A 78 4.36 7.60 8.14
CA TYR A 78 5.57 7.71 7.35
C TYR A 78 5.99 9.18 7.16
N PRO A 79 6.88 9.71 8.03
CA PRO A 79 7.35 11.10 7.98
C PRO A 79 7.88 11.60 6.64
N PRO A 80 8.56 10.78 5.81
CA PRO A 80 8.96 11.21 4.47
C PRO A 80 7.79 11.55 3.53
N ASN A 81 6.56 11.20 3.90
CA ASN A 81 5.32 11.57 3.21
C ASN A 81 5.33 11.19 1.72
N LYS A 82 5.85 10.01 1.40
CA LYS A 82 5.89 9.44 0.05
C LYS A 82 5.24 8.06 0.03
N VAL A 83 4.85 7.60 -1.16
CA VAL A 83 4.41 6.23 -1.41
C VAL A 83 5.36 5.59 -2.45
N PRO A 84 5.57 4.27 -2.43
CA PRO A 84 5.02 3.29 -1.50
C PRO A 84 5.69 3.32 -0.12
N SER A 85 4.95 2.95 0.92
CA SER A 85 5.51 2.52 2.20
C SER A 85 4.80 1.26 2.71
N LEU A 86 5.57 0.36 3.33
CA LEU A 86 5.11 -0.93 3.80
C LEU A 86 5.19 -0.98 5.32
N GLU A 87 4.04 -1.21 5.95
CA GLU A 87 3.93 -1.57 7.35
C GLU A 87 4.03 -3.08 7.50
N HIS A 88 5.09 -3.56 8.16
CA HIS A 88 5.30 -4.98 8.40
C HIS A 88 6.10 -5.18 9.69
N LYS A 89 5.64 -6.10 10.56
CA LYS A 89 6.33 -6.46 11.82
C LYS A 89 6.72 -5.26 12.69
N GLY A 90 5.79 -4.33 12.89
CA GLY A 90 6.01 -3.14 13.76
C GLY A 90 6.93 -2.08 13.16
N LYS A 91 7.26 -2.15 11.87
CA LYS A 91 8.12 -1.19 11.18
C LYS A 91 7.45 -0.69 9.90
N ILE A 92 7.66 0.60 9.61
CA ILE A 92 7.35 1.21 8.32
C ILE A 92 8.64 1.28 7.48
N THR A 93 8.60 0.75 6.26
CA THR A 93 9.71 0.79 5.31
C THR A 93 9.25 1.43 4.00
N GLY A 94 9.89 2.51 3.57
CA GLY A 94 9.61 3.12 2.27
C GLY A 94 10.49 2.60 1.14
N GLY A 95 10.11 2.94 -0.09
CA GLY A 95 11.05 2.89 -1.21
C GLY A 95 11.95 4.13 -1.17
N GLU A 96 13.24 3.95 -0.92
CA GLU A 96 14.23 4.99 -1.22
C GLU A 96 14.37 5.08 -2.73
N SER A 97 13.99 6.23 -3.28
CA SER A 97 14.28 6.65 -4.65
C SER A 97 15.46 7.60 -4.65
#